data_AF-A0A2G2ZWX5-F1
#
_entry.id   AF-A0A2G2ZWX5-F1
#
_cell.length_a   1.000
_cell.length_b   1.000
_cell.length_c   1.000
_cell.angle_alpha   90.00
_cell.angle_beta   90.00
_cell.angle_gamma   90.00
#
_symmetry.space_group_name_H-M   'P 1'
#
loop_
_entity.id
_entity.type
_entity.pdbx_description
1 polymer ?
#
loop_
_entity_poly.entity_id
_entity_poly.type
_entity_poly.pdbx_seq_one_letter_code
_entity_poly.pdbx_strand_id
1 'polypeptide(L)'
;MELINNIYKAHRGVSVFGGVGERTREGNDLYMEMNESGVINEENIIESKVALVYGQMNEPLRARMRVFLTTLSMAEYFLDVNEQDILLFNKNVFCFVQAGYEVSALLGRISSIVGYQPTLSIEMGSLQERITSTKEGSITSIQAVYVPTDDLTDLAPATIFAHLDATTILSRGLVTKGIYPAVDPLDSTSTMLKPQIIGEEYLETAQRVKQTLQCYKELQDIIAIHGLDELSEENHLLVAREQKIDHFFSQPFFIAEVFTGSPGKYIGLEETIQGFQLILSRELNEVEEIMLSTNSGQIGILPNHALIATAVDIEILQIRLNNQWLMMAQMGGFARIGNNEITILVNNTEKGSDIDPQEAQQTLEIA
;
A
#
# COMPACT_ATOMS: atom_id res chain seq x y z
N MET A 1 9.06 0.06 8.79
CA MET A 1 8.51 0.60 10.06
C MET A 1 7.00 0.43 10.07
N GLU A 2 6.24 0.90 9.07
CA GLU A 2 4.77 0.78 9.08
C GLU A 2 4.26 -0.67 9.21
N LEU A 3 4.89 -1.61 8.50
CA LEU A 3 4.60 -3.04 8.64
C LEU A 3 4.85 -3.55 10.08
N ILE A 4 5.88 -3.04 10.76
CA ILE A 4 6.17 -3.41 12.16
C ILE A 4 5.03 -2.93 13.06
N ASN A 5 4.60 -1.67 12.92
CA ASN A 5 3.52 -1.09 13.73
C ASN A 5 2.18 -1.82 13.50
N ASN A 6 1.81 -2.07 12.25
CA ASN A 6 0.54 -2.72 11.92
C ASN A 6 0.53 -4.19 12.34
N ILE A 7 1.65 -4.90 12.14
CA ILE A 7 1.74 -6.29 12.55
C ILE A 7 1.89 -6.41 14.07
N TYR A 8 2.61 -5.54 14.78
CA TYR A 8 2.67 -5.57 16.24
C TYR A 8 1.29 -5.36 16.90
N LYS A 9 0.45 -4.47 16.34
CA LYS A 9 -0.92 -4.27 16.84
C LYS A 9 -1.82 -5.48 16.61
N ALA A 10 -1.61 -6.22 15.52
CA ALA A 10 -2.47 -7.34 15.12
C ALA A 10 -1.94 -8.73 15.53
N HIS A 11 -0.63 -8.89 15.63
CA HIS A 11 0.06 -10.15 15.80
C HIS A 11 0.63 -10.28 17.21
N ARG A 12 0.41 -11.43 17.84
CA ARG A 12 0.81 -11.69 19.23
C ARG A 12 2.21 -12.30 19.37
N GLY A 13 2.85 -12.64 18.25
CA GLY A 13 4.16 -13.31 18.20
C GLY A 13 5.35 -12.39 18.51
N VAL A 14 6.55 -13.00 18.52
CA VAL A 14 7.82 -12.31 18.74
C VAL A 14 8.37 -11.81 17.41
N SER A 15 8.98 -10.62 17.39
CA SER A 15 9.65 -10.09 16.21
C SER A 15 11.17 -10.14 16.36
N VAL A 16 11.88 -10.48 15.29
CA VAL A 16 13.34 -10.43 15.27
C VAL A 16 13.78 -9.50 14.14
N PHE A 17 14.58 -8.48 14.47
CA PHE A 17 15.09 -7.51 13.52
C PHE A 17 16.59 -7.69 13.30
N GLY A 18 16.99 -7.90 12.05
CA GLY A 18 18.38 -7.94 11.60
C GLY A 18 18.73 -6.69 10.80
N GLY A 19 19.54 -5.80 11.39
CA GLY A 19 20.15 -4.67 10.70
C GLY A 19 21.51 -5.06 10.09
N VAL A 20 21.49 -5.54 8.85
CA VAL A 20 22.64 -5.98 8.06
C VAL A 20 23.15 -4.81 7.21
N GLY A 21 24.29 -4.25 7.58
CA GLY A 21 24.96 -3.20 6.79
C GLY A 21 24.16 -1.91 6.66
N GLU A 22 23.30 -1.60 7.64
CA GLU A 22 22.50 -0.37 7.67
C GLU A 22 23.26 0.80 8.31
N ARG A 23 22.64 1.99 8.27
CA ARG A 23 23.16 3.17 8.97
C ARG A 23 22.87 3.06 10.47
N THR A 24 23.89 3.28 11.30
CA THR A 24 23.76 3.29 12.77
C THR A 24 22.68 4.27 13.24
N ARG A 25 22.53 5.42 12.58
CA ARG A 25 21.45 6.38 12.85
C ARG A 25 20.07 5.75 12.69
N GLU A 26 19.83 5.03 11.59
CA GLU A 26 18.53 4.38 11.34
C GLU A 26 18.25 3.25 12.35
N GLY A 27 19.29 2.55 12.81
CA GLY A 27 19.17 1.59 13.91
C GLY A 27 18.80 2.26 15.25
N ASN A 28 19.42 3.39 15.56
CA ASN A 28 19.09 4.17 16.75
C ASN A 28 17.66 4.71 16.70
N ASP A 29 17.26 5.34 15.59
CA ASP A 29 15.93 5.90 15.43
C ASP A 29 14.85 4.81 15.60
N LEU A 30 15.08 3.62 15.02
CA LEU A 30 14.19 2.47 15.19
C LEU A 30 14.11 2.00 16.64
N TYR A 31 15.24 1.95 17.36
CA TYR A 31 15.26 1.55 18.76
C TYR A 31 14.46 2.53 19.63
N MET A 32 14.67 3.83 19.44
CA MET A 32 13.93 4.88 20.16
C MET A 32 12.43 4.80 19.88
N GLU A 33 12.04 4.63 18.62
CA GLU A 33 10.64 4.46 18.21
C GLU A 33 10.00 3.22 18.83
N MET A 34 10.74 2.10 18.90
CA MET A 34 10.27 0.88 19.56
C MET A 34 10.12 1.03 21.08
N ASN A 35 10.96 1.85 21.71
CA ASN A 35 10.85 2.16 23.13
C ASN A 35 9.63 3.06 23.40
N GLU A 36 9.46 4.14 22.62
CA GLU A 36 8.33 5.07 22.75
C GLU A 36 6.98 4.40 22.47
N SER A 37 6.94 3.44 21.54
CA SER A 37 5.73 2.68 21.22
C SER A 37 5.45 1.51 22.19
N GLY A 38 6.34 1.24 23.16
CA GLY A 38 6.21 0.16 24.13
C GLY A 38 6.47 -1.24 23.57
N VAL A 39 7.04 -1.36 22.36
CA VAL A 39 7.50 -2.64 21.80
C VAL A 39 8.69 -3.17 22.58
N ILE A 40 9.58 -2.25 22.99
CA ILE A 40 10.67 -2.49 23.94
C ILE A 40 10.25 -1.84 25.25
N ASN A 41 10.29 -2.61 26.33
CA ASN A 41 10.04 -2.10 27.67
C ASN A 41 11.37 -2.09 28.44
N GLU A 42 11.99 -0.92 28.57
CA GLU A 42 13.26 -0.75 29.30
C GLU A 42 13.12 -1.03 30.80
N GLU A 43 11.95 -0.77 31.38
CA GLU A 43 11.68 -1.03 32.81
C GLU A 43 11.52 -2.53 33.08
N ASN A 44 10.91 -3.26 32.14
CA ASN A 44 10.74 -4.71 32.21
C ASN A 44 11.13 -5.40 30.89
N ILE A 45 12.42 -5.72 30.74
CA ILE A 45 12.98 -6.35 29.54
C ILE A 45 12.26 -7.66 29.18
N ILE A 46 11.76 -8.41 30.17
CA ILE A 46 11.09 -9.70 29.95
C ILE A 46 9.77 -9.54 29.16
N GLU A 47 9.13 -8.37 29.25
CA GLU A 47 7.89 -8.08 28.52
C GLU A 47 8.14 -7.60 27.08
N SER A 48 9.40 -7.32 26.73
CA SER A 48 9.76 -6.90 25.37
C SER A 48 9.51 -8.03 24.37
N LYS A 49 8.86 -7.69 23.24
CA LYS A 49 8.48 -8.68 22.21
C LYS A 49 9.36 -8.63 20.97
N VAL A 50 10.51 -7.97 21.05
CA VAL A 50 11.43 -7.80 19.93
C VAL A 50 12.86 -8.14 20.32
N ALA A 51 13.56 -8.83 19.42
CA ALA A 51 15.00 -9.01 19.48
C ALA A 51 15.67 -8.20 18.35
N LEU A 52 16.64 -7.36 18.70
CA LEU A 52 17.38 -6.54 17.74
C LEU A 52 18.81 -7.07 17.58
N VAL A 53 19.21 -7.34 16.34
CA VAL A 53 20.55 -7.79 15.98
C VAL A 53 21.13 -6.82 14.96
N TYR A 54 22.22 -6.15 15.32
CA TYR A 54 22.82 -5.11 14.49
C TYR A 54 24.25 -5.47 14.05
N GLY A 55 24.50 -5.33 12.76
CA GLY A 55 25.79 -5.46 12.09
C GLY A 55 25.91 -4.34 11.07
N GLN A 56 26.04 -3.12 11.57
CA GLN A 56 25.92 -1.86 10.84
C GLN A 56 27.09 -1.63 9.86
N MET A 57 27.00 -0.58 9.03
CA MET A 57 28.02 -0.25 8.02
C MET A 57 29.44 -0.03 8.60
N ASN A 58 29.56 0.42 9.85
CA ASN A 58 30.85 0.64 10.51
C ASN A 58 31.54 -0.67 10.93
N GLU A 59 30.83 -1.80 10.89
CA GLU A 59 31.37 -3.10 11.28
C GLU A 59 32.22 -3.74 10.17
N PRO A 60 33.23 -4.56 10.52
CA PRO A 60 34.06 -5.24 9.54
C PRO A 60 33.23 -6.20 8.68
N LEU A 61 33.71 -6.47 7.46
CA LEU A 61 33.01 -7.31 6.47
C LEU A 61 32.56 -8.67 7.01
N ARG A 62 33.40 -9.30 7.85
CA ARG A 62 33.09 -10.59 8.49
C ARG A 62 31.83 -10.51 9.34
N ALA A 63 31.65 -9.42 10.10
CA ALA A 63 30.47 -9.23 10.94
C ALA A 63 29.22 -9.04 10.06
N ARG A 64 29.31 -8.18 9.04
CA ARG A 64 28.21 -7.94 8.09
C ARG A 64 27.77 -9.22 7.34
N MET A 65 28.72 -10.08 6.98
CA MET A 65 28.43 -11.38 6.33
C MET A 65 27.83 -12.45 7.27
N ARG A 66 27.79 -12.21 8.58
CA ARG A 66 27.33 -13.20 9.58
C ARG A 66 26.17 -12.73 10.45
N VAL A 67 25.91 -11.44 10.49
CA VAL A 67 24.81 -10.88 11.29
C VAL A 67 23.46 -11.46 10.90
N PHE A 68 23.16 -11.63 9.60
CA PHE A 68 21.90 -12.25 9.16
C PHE A 68 21.75 -13.65 9.78
N LEU A 69 22.79 -14.49 9.70
CA LEU A 69 22.75 -15.84 10.29
C LEU A 69 22.52 -15.81 11.80
N THR A 70 23.01 -14.78 12.49
CA THR A 70 22.77 -14.57 13.94
C THR A 70 21.30 -14.23 14.20
N THR A 71 20.74 -13.29 13.44
CA THR A 71 19.31 -12.95 13.47
C THR A 71 18.44 -14.18 13.23
N LEU A 72 18.80 -14.98 12.24
CA LEU A 72 18.08 -16.20 11.88
C LEU A 72 18.18 -17.27 12.97
N SER A 73 19.33 -17.38 13.65
CA SER A 73 19.49 -18.35 14.74
C SER A 73 18.63 -17.99 15.95
N MET A 74 18.41 -16.69 16.22
CA MET A 74 17.45 -16.24 17.23
C MET A 74 16.00 -16.53 16.81
N ALA A 75 15.65 -16.31 15.54
CA ALA A 75 14.33 -16.62 15.03
C ALA A 75 14.04 -18.13 15.09
N GLU A 76 14.97 -18.98 14.66
CA GLU A 76 14.86 -20.44 14.74
C GLU A 76 14.72 -20.93 16.19
N TYR A 77 15.41 -20.30 17.15
CA TYR A 77 15.23 -20.66 18.55
C TYR A 77 13.78 -20.42 19.01
N PHE A 78 13.20 -19.27 18.67
CA PHE A 78 11.80 -18.99 18.98
C PHE A 78 10.83 -19.91 18.23
N LEU A 79 11.22 -20.39 17.04
CA LEU A 79 10.42 -21.32 16.25
C LEU A 79 10.42 -22.72 16.89
N ASP A 80 11.61 -23.28 17.04
CA ASP A 80 11.81 -24.69 17.36
C ASP A 80 11.67 -24.99 18.86
N VAL A 81 11.98 -24.02 19.72
CA VAL A 81 11.96 -24.22 21.19
C VAL A 81 10.72 -23.61 21.82
N ASN A 82 10.29 -22.43 21.34
CA ASN A 82 9.12 -21.76 21.89
C ASN A 82 7.82 -22.05 21.12
N GLU A 83 7.89 -22.69 19.94
CA GLU A 83 6.72 -23.06 19.12
C GLU A 83 5.83 -21.84 18.82
N GLN A 84 6.47 -20.75 18.39
CA GLN A 84 5.82 -19.47 18.13
C GLN A 84 5.94 -19.05 16.67
N ASP A 85 4.95 -18.29 16.20
CA ASP A 85 5.05 -17.54 14.96
C ASP A 85 5.97 -16.33 15.15
N ILE A 86 6.96 -16.21 14.27
CA ILE A 86 7.98 -15.18 14.31
C ILE A 86 7.88 -14.30 13.08
N LEU A 87 7.98 -13.00 13.33
CA LEU A 87 8.14 -12.01 12.28
C LEU A 87 9.61 -11.61 12.18
N LEU A 88 10.26 -12.02 11.10
CA LEU A 88 11.67 -11.77 10.85
C LEU A 88 11.81 -10.56 9.91
N PHE A 89 12.39 -9.47 10.38
CA PHE A 89 12.73 -8.31 9.54
C PHE A 89 14.22 -8.30 9.24
N ASN A 90 14.61 -8.37 7.97
CA ASN A 90 16.01 -8.23 7.58
C ASN A 90 16.19 -7.03 6.65
N LYS A 91 17.00 -6.08 7.10
CA LYS A 91 17.36 -4.88 6.36
C LYS A 91 18.88 -4.70 6.43
N ASN A 92 19.67 -4.85 5.36
CA ASN A 92 19.33 -5.17 3.97
C ASN A 92 20.03 -6.45 3.51
N VAL A 93 19.29 -7.30 2.80
CA VAL A 93 19.81 -8.59 2.29
C VAL A 93 20.90 -8.39 1.23
N PHE A 94 20.84 -7.31 0.45
CA PHE A 94 21.89 -6.95 -0.49
C PHE A 94 23.24 -6.70 0.22
N CYS A 95 23.22 -6.13 1.44
CA CYS A 95 24.45 -5.92 2.20
C CYS A 95 25.12 -7.23 2.64
N PHE A 96 24.35 -8.31 2.80
CA PHE A 96 24.92 -9.66 2.99
C PHE A 96 25.66 -10.13 1.73
N VAL A 97 25.07 -9.93 0.55
CA VAL A 97 25.71 -10.26 -0.74
C VAL A 97 26.96 -9.42 -0.95
N GLN A 98 26.89 -8.11 -0.71
CA GLN A 98 28.03 -7.20 -0.83
C GLN A 98 29.19 -7.62 0.08
N ALA A 99 28.90 -7.93 1.35
CA ALA A 99 29.92 -8.42 2.28
C ALA A 99 30.53 -9.75 1.81
N GLY A 100 29.71 -10.65 1.24
CA GLY A 100 30.17 -11.91 0.67
C GLY A 100 31.10 -11.74 -0.53
N TYR A 101 30.76 -10.84 -1.45
CA TYR A 101 31.60 -10.46 -2.59
C TYR A 101 32.97 -9.93 -2.14
N GLU A 102 32.99 -8.97 -1.20
CA GLU A 102 34.23 -8.38 -0.71
C GLU A 102 35.12 -9.40 0.04
N VAL A 103 34.50 -10.26 0.87
CA VAL A 103 35.23 -11.36 1.54
C VAL A 103 35.78 -12.36 0.53
N SER A 104 35.02 -12.71 -0.51
CA SER A 104 35.46 -13.63 -1.56
C SER A 104 36.67 -13.09 -2.33
N ALA A 105 36.68 -11.79 -2.63
CA ALA A 105 37.80 -11.11 -3.27
C ALA A 105 39.07 -11.16 -2.38
N LEU A 106 38.93 -10.90 -1.08
CA LEU A 106 40.03 -10.98 -0.11
C LEU A 106 40.59 -12.41 0.05
N LEU A 107 39.76 -13.44 -0.15
CA LEU A 107 40.18 -14.84 -0.15
C LEU A 107 40.85 -15.29 -1.46
N GLY A 108 40.97 -14.41 -2.46
CA GLY A 108 41.58 -14.72 -3.75
C GLY A 108 40.74 -15.65 -4.63
N ARG A 109 39.43 -15.74 -4.39
CA ARG A 109 38.52 -16.52 -5.24
C ARG A 109 38.30 -15.75 -6.55
N ILE A 110 38.23 -16.49 -7.65
CA ILE A 110 37.86 -15.93 -8.96
C ILE A 110 36.42 -15.43 -8.91
N SER A 111 36.19 -14.19 -9.34
CA SER A 111 34.85 -13.59 -9.39
C SER A 111 33.98 -14.22 -10.47
N SER A 112 32.67 -14.24 -10.22
CA SER A 112 31.64 -14.62 -11.18
C SER A 112 31.20 -13.42 -12.05
N ILE A 113 30.06 -13.56 -12.73
CA ILE A 113 29.37 -12.51 -13.50
C ILE A 113 29.23 -11.24 -12.66
N VAL A 114 29.53 -10.08 -13.25
CA VAL A 114 29.40 -8.73 -12.64
C VAL A 114 30.25 -8.54 -11.38
N GLY A 115 31.14 -9.48 -11.07
CA GLY A 115 32.10 -9.39 -9.96
C GLY A 115 31.71 -10.18 -8.71
N TYR A 116 30.47 -10.66 -8.59
CA TYR A 116 29.99 -11.37 -7.40
C TYR A 116 30.78 -12.62 -7.04
N GLN A 117 30.65 -13.08 -5.79
CA GLN A 117 31.28 -14.31 -5.34
C GLN A 117 30.72 -15.53 -6.11
N PRO A 118 31.57 -16.52 -6.48
CA PRO A 118 31.11 -17.72 -7.18
C PRO A 118 30.18 -18.59 -6.32
N THR A 119 30.17 -18.37 -5.00
CA THR A 119 29.35 -19.11 -4.03
C THR A 119 28.00 -18.44 -3.75
N LEU A 120 27.64 -17.36 -4.46
CA LEU A 120 26.46 -16.53 -4.17
C LEU A 120 25.17 -17.36 -4.05
N SER A 121 24.87 -18.19 -5.05
CA SER A 121 23.62 -18.98 -5.06
C SER A 121 23.57 -20.00 -3.92
N ILE A 122 24.70 -20.63 -3.57
CA ILE A 122 24.76 -21.60 -2.47
C ILE A 122 24.62 -20.90 -1.12
N GLU A 123 25.31 -19.78 -0.93
CA GLU A 123 25.24 -18.99 0.31
C GLU A 123 23.84 -18.40 0.53
N MET A 124 23.21 -17.89 -0.55
CA MET A 124 21.86 -17.38 -0.50
C MET A 124 20.85 -18.49 -0.24
N GLY A 125 20.92 -19.60 -0.97
CA GLY A 125 20.02 -20.74 -0.76
C GLY A 125 20.13 -21.31 0.64
N SER A 126 21.35 -21.52 1.15
CA SER A 126 21.55 -22.01 2.53
C SER A 126 20.97 -21.09 3.60
N LEU A 127 20.87 -19.79 3.31
CA LEU A 127 20.30 -18.79 4.21
C LEU A 127 18.78 -18.72 4.09
N GLN A 128 18.24 -18.70 2.86
CA GLN A 128 16.81 -18.52 2.60
C GLN A 128 16.01 -19.78 2.92
N GLU A 129 16.54 -20.98 2.65
CA GLU A 129 15.82 -22.24 2.92
C GLU A 129 15.58 -22.51 4.42
N ARG A 130 16.34 -21.84 5.29
CA ARG A 130 16.13 -21.87 6.75
C ARG A 130 14.94 -21.01 7.17
N ILE A 131 14.54 -20.05 6.35
CA ILE A 131 13.37 -19.21 6.58
C ILE A 131 12.17 -19.95 6.03
N THR A 132 11.51 -20.73 6.88
CA THR A 132 10.38 -21.55 6.46
C THR A 132 9.35 -21.69 7.58
N SER A 133 8.21 -22.30 7.24
CA SER A 133 7.18 -22.68 8.19
C SER A 133 7.31 -24.16 8.52
N THR A 134 7.25 -24.50 9.81
CA THR A 134 7.26 -25.88 10.30
C THR A 134 5.86 -26.26 10.77
N LYS A 135 5.72 -27.42 11.42
CA LYS A 135 4.44 -27.85 12.00
C LYS A 135 4.11 -27.13 13.31
N GLU A 136 5.14 -26.70 14.03
CA GLU A 136 5.03 -26.14 15.37
C GLU A 136 5.03 -24.60 15.38
N GLY A 137 5.37 -23.97 14.25
CA GLY A 137 5.29 -22.51 14.09
C GLY A 137 5.72 -22.06 12.69
N SER A 138 5.79 -20.75 12.49
CA SER A 138 6.20 -20.17 11.21
C SER A 138 7.17 -19.00 11.36
N ILE A 139 8.12 -18.87 10.40
CA ILE A 139 8.90 -17.64 10.23
C ILE A 139 8.34 -16.89 9.03
N THR A 140 7.66 -15.77 9.28
CA THR A 140 7.27 -14.82 8.25
C THR A 140 8.37 -13.77 8.09
N SER A 141 9.08 -13.80 6.96
CA SER A 141 10.23 -12.92 6.73
C SER A 141 9.91 -11.75 5.79
N ILE A 142 10.21 -10.54 6.25
CA ILE A 142 10.11 -9.30 5.47
C ILE A 142 11.54 -8.80 5.24
N GLN A 143 11.94 -8.84 3.97
CA GLN A 143 13.31 -8.59 3.56
C GLN A 143 13.39 -7.34 2.69
N ALA A 144 14.18 -6.36 3.14
CA ALA A 144 14.52 -5.23 2.28
C ALA A 144 15.67 -5.62 1.36
N VAL A 145 15.44 -5.50 0.06
CA VAL A 145 16.43 -5.77 -0.99
C VAL A 145 16.75 -4.47 -1.69
N TYR A 146 18.01 -4.05 -1.64
CA TYR A 146 18.48 -2.95 -2.48
C TYR A 146 18.79 -3.47 -3.88
N VAL A 147 18.21 -2.81 -4.89
CA VAL A 147 18.47 -3.09 -6.30
C VAL A 147 19.51 -2.08 -6.79
N PRO A 148 20.72 -2.51 -7.16
CA PRO A 148 21.74 -1.60 -7.66
C PRO A 148 21.28 -1.02 -9.01
N THR A 149 21.44 0.30 -9.17
CA THR A 149 21.14 1.02 -10.43
C THR A 149 19.73 0.79 -10.99
N ASP A 150 18.76 0.43 -10.15
CA ASP A 150 17.39 0.07 -10.56
C ASP A 150 17.33 -1.09 -11.59
N ASP A 151 18.38 -1.93 -11.65
CA ASP A 151 18.48 -3.08 -12.57
C ASP A 151 18.05 -4.40 -11.89
N LEU A 152 16.83 -4.83 -12.18
CA LEU A 152 16.28 -6.10 -11.68
C LEU A 152 16.94 -7.34 -12.31
N THR A 153 17.73 -7.17 -13.37
CA THR A 153 18.45 -8.26 -14.05
C THR A 153 19.83 -8.52 -13.45
N ASP A 154 20.28 -7.68 -12.51
CA ASP A 154 21.50 -7.92 -11.75
C ASP A 154 21.44 -9.27 -11.02
N LEU A 155 22.59 -9.95 -10.94
CA LEU A 155 22.67 -11.31 -10.42
C LEU A 155 22.21 -11.40 -8.96
N ALA A 156 22.44 -10.36 -8.14
CA ALA A 156 22.08 -10.40 -6.73
C ALA A 156 20.55 -10.33 -6.51
N PRO A 157 19.82 -9.32 -7.02
CA PRO A 157 18.36 -9.32 -7.00
C PRO A 157 17.76 -10.58 -7.62
N ALA A 158 18.23 -11.00 -8.81
CA ALA A 158 17.71 -12.19 -9.47
C ALA A 158 17.85 -13.46 -8.63
N THR A 159 18.98 -13.63 -7.94
CA THR A 159 19.19 -14.78 -7.04
C THR A 159 18.31 -14.68 -5.79
N ILE A 160 18.14 -13.48 -5.22
CA ILE A 160 17.30 -13.28 -4.03
C ILE A 160 15.83 -13.53 -4.35
N PHE A 161 15.32 -12.97 -5.46
CA PHE A 161 13.91 -13.07 -5.84
C PHE A 161 13.46 -14.50 -6.12
N ALA A 162 14.36 -15.38 -6.55
CA ALA A 162 14.05 -16.80 -6.75
C ALA A 162 13.61 -17.52 -5.45
N HIS A 163 13.91 -16.96 -4.28
CA HIS A 163 13.53 -17.51 -2.98
C HIS A 163 12.36 -16.78 -2.31
N LEU A 164 11.82 -15.71 -2.90
CA LEU A 164 10.75 -14.93 -2.28
C LEU A 164 9.37 -15.37 -2.77
N ASP A 165 8.45 -15.60 -1.83
CA ASP A 165 7.04 -15.90 -2.14
C ASP A 165 6.26 -14.68 -2.64
N ALA A 166 6.67 -13.48 -2.24
CA ALA A 166 6.08 -12.22 -2.68
C ALA A 166 7.17 -11.17 -2.87
N THR A 167 7.03 -10.40 -3.95
CA THR A 167 7.90 -9.28 -4.27
C THR A 167 7.08 -8.00 -4.29
N THR A 168 7.51 -7.01 -3.50
CA THR A 168 6.93 -5.67 -3.48
C THR A 168 7.98 -4.71 -4.02
N ILE A 169 7.78 -4.25 -5.26
CA ILE A 169 8.71 -3.37 -5.94
C ILE A 169 8.32 -1.93 -5.67
N LEU A 170 9.29 -1.12 -5.26
CA LEU A 170 9.09 0.31 -4.99
C LEU A 170 9.61 1.13 -6.18
N SER A 171 8.74 1.92 -6.80
CA SER A 171 9.05 2.68 -8.02
C SER A 171 9.30 4.16 -7.73
N ARG A 172 10.40 4.70 -8.27
CA ARG A 172 10.69 6.14 -8.21
C ARG A 172 9.66 6.97 -8.98
N GLY A 173 9.05 6.42 -10.04
CA GLY A 173 8.02 7.11 -10.82
C GLY A 173 6.79 7.47 -9.98
N LEU A 174 6.34 6.53 -9.14
CA LEU A 174 5.20 6.76 -8.23
C LEU A 174 5.52 7.80 -7.15
N VAL A 175 6.76 7.81 -6.64
CA VAL A 175 7.24 8.86 -5.71
C VAL A 175 7.15 10.25 -6.34
N THR A 176 7.52 10.40 -7.62
CA THR A 176 7.41 11.71 -8.30
C THR A 176 5.98 12.18 -8.50
N LYS A 177 5.01 11.26 -8.54
CA LYS A 177 3.57 11.55 -8.53
C LYS A 177 3.03 11.89 -7.13
N GLY A 178 3.84 11.74 -6.08
CA GLY A 178 3.41 11.93 -4.68
C GLY A 178 2.62 10.76 -4.09
N ILE A 179 2.66 9.58 -4.74
CA ILE A 179 1.93 8.39 -4.28
C ILE A 179 2.77 7.64 -3.25
N TYR A 180 2.24 7.47 -2.05
CA TYR A 180 2.85 6.72 -0.96
C TYR A 180 1.85 5.72 -0.34
N PRO A 181 2.24 4.44 -0.16
CA PRO A 181 3.54 3.87 -0.52
C PRO A 181 3.71 3.73 -2.04
N ALA A 182 4.95 3.91 -2.50
CA ALA A 182 5.29 3.89 -3.92
C ALA A 182 5.43 2.46 -4.48
N VAL A 183 4.47 1.59 -4.19
CA VAL A 183 4.45 0.19 -4.64
C VAL A 183 4.00 0.11 -6.08
N ASP A 184 4.80 -0.49 -6.95
CA ASP A 184 4.41 -0.74 -8.34
C ASP A 184 3.49 -1.98 -8.40
N PRO A 185 2.20 -1.82 -8.74
CA PRO A 185 1.23 -2.92 -8.74
C PRO A 185 1.43 -3.91 -9.91
N LEU A 186 2.09 -3.50 -10.98
CA LEU A 186 2.33 -4.34 -12.16
C LEU A 186 3.54 -5.23 -11.94
N ASP A 187 4.64 -4.64 -11.47
CA ASP A 187 5.90 -5.36 -11.26
C ASP A 187 5.90 -6.17 -9.94
N SER A 188 5.05 -5.83 -8.98
CA SER A 188 4.89 -6.60 -7.73
C SER A 188 4.09 -7.90 -7.94
N THR A 189 4.57 -8.99 -7.33
CA THR A 189 4.00 -10.33 -7.51
C THR A 189 3.86 -11.08 -6.18
N SER A 190 2.98 -12.09 -6.15
CA SER A 190 2.84 -12.98 -5.00
C SER A 190 2.36 -14.37 -5.46
N THR A 191 2.94 -15.42 -4.89
CA THR A 191 2.51 -16.82 -5.09
C THR A 191 1.14 -17.12 -4.48
N MET A 192 0.69 -16.26 -3.54
CA MET A 192 -0.61 -16.36 -2.86
C MET A 192 -1.78 -15.84 -3.71
N LEU A 193 -1.51 -15.15 -4.83
CA LEU A 193 -2.53 -14.60 -5.73
C LEU A 193 -3.17 -15.71 -6.59
N LYS A 194 -3.84 -16.67 -5.93
CA LYS A 194 -4.48 -17.85 -6.52
C LYS A 194 -5.91 -18.00 -5.98
N PRO A 195 -6.89 -18.40 -6.81
CA PRO A 195 -8.28 -18.47 -6.37
C PRO A 195 -8.49 -19.43 -5.19
N GLN A 196 -7.68 -20.49 -5.09
CA GLN A 196 -7.77 -21.46 -3.99
C GLN A 196 -7.34 -20.90 -2.63
N ILE A 197 -6.60 -19.78 -2.61
CA ILE A 197 -6.05 -19.17 -1.39
C ILE A 197 -6.86 -17.95 -0.99
N ILE A 198 -7.08 -17.01 -1.93
CA ILE A 198 -7.73 -15.73 -1.65
C ILE A 198 -9.21 -15.67 -2.04
N GLY A 199 -9.73 -16.66 -2.76
CA GLY A 199 -11.09 -16.64 -3.31
C GLY A 199 -11.18 -15.99 -4.69
N GLU A 200 -12.26 -16.29 -5.41
CA GLU A 200 -12.45 -15.84 -6.80
C GLU A 200 -12.68 -14.33 -6.90
N GLU A 201 -13.51 -13.77 -6.00
CA GLU A 201 -13.85 -12.34 -5.99
C GLU A 201 -12.63 -11.42 -5.81
N TYR A 202 -11.75 -11.78 -4.88
CA TYR A 202 -10.49 -11.08 -4.62
C TYR A 202 -9.57 -11.10 -5.84
N LEU A 203 -9.43 -12.29 -6.45
CA LEU A 203 -8.59 -12.47 -7.61
C LEU A 203 -9.11 -11.70 -8.82
N GLU A 204 -10.42 -11.76 -9.09
CA GLU A 204 -11.05 -11.05 -10.20
C GLU A 204 -10.86 -9.54 -10.05
N THR A 205 -11.08 -9.00 -8.85
CA THR A 205 -10.88 -7.58 -8.56
C THR A 205 -9.42 -7.18 -8.81
N ALA A 206 -8.46 -7.92 -8.26
CA ALA A 206 -7.04 -7.65 -8.46
C ALA A 206 -6.61 -7.74 -9.93
N GLN A 207 -7.12 -8.73 -10.67
CA GLN A 207 -6.83 -8.89 -12.10
C GLN A 207 -7.40 -7.72 -12.93
N ARG A 208 -8.62 -7.27 -12.64
CA ARG A 208 -9.23 -6.11 -13.32
C ARG A 208 -8.47 -4.82 -13.06
N VAL A 209 -7.98 -4.62 -11.83
CA VAL A 209 -7.10 -3.48 -11.52
C VAL A 209 -5.80 -3.56 -12.35
N LYS A 210 -5.12 -4.72 -12.35
CA LYS A 210 -3.89 -4.91 -13.15
C LYS A 210 -4.12 -4.70 -14.64
N GLN A 211 -5.23 -5.22 -15.18
CA GLN A 211 -5.61 -5.03 -16.60
C GLN A 211 -5.82 -3.55 -16.92
N THR A 212 -6.53 -2.82 -16.06
CA THR A 212 -6.78 -1.38 -16.25
C THR A 212 -5.47 -0.59 -16.29
N LEU A 213 -4.56 -0.87 -15.36
CA LEU A 213 -3.23 -0.24 -15.31
C LEU A 213 -2.36 -0.62 -16.50
N GLN A 214 -2.41 -1.87 -16.95
CA GLN A 214 -1.65 -2.34 -18.11
C GLN A 214 -2.14 -1.66 -19.40
N CYS A 215 -3.45 -1.60 -19.62
CA CYS A 215 -4.02 -0.90 -20.77
C CYS A 215 -3.68 0.61 -20.73
N TYR A 216 -3.70 1.24 -19.55
CA TYR A 216 -3.28 2.63 -19.43
C TYR A 216 -1.80 2.82 -19.80
N LYS A 217 -0.91 1.92 -19.37
CA LYS A 217 0.52 1.95 -19.72
C LYS A 217 0.74 1.88 -21.23
N GLU A 218 -0.06 1.09 -21.95
CA GLU A 218 -0.03 1.02 -23.42
C GLU A 218 -0.54 2.32 -24.07
N LEU A 219 -1.51 2.99 -23.43
CA LEU A 219 -2.04 4.28 -23.89
C LEU A 219 -1.10 5.46 -23.60
N GLN A 220 -0.22 5.36 -22.59
CA GLN A 220 0.68 6.46 -22.23
C GLN A 220 1.56 6.93 -23.40
N ASP A 221 2.10 6.00 -24.21
CA ASP A 221 2.92 6.35 -25.37
C ASP A 221 2.09 7.08 -26.44
N ILE A 222 0.83 6.66 -26.64
CA ILE A 222 -0.10 7.32 -27.57
C ILE A 222 -0.43 8.72 -27.08
N ILE A 223 -0.74 8.88 -25.79
CA ILE A 223 -1.06 10.15 -25.14
C ILE A 223 0.13 11.11 -25.22
N ALA A 224 1.35 10.62 -25.02
CA ALA A 224 2.56 11.43 -25.09
C ALA A 224 2.82 12.00 -26.49
N ILE A 225 2.39 11.30 -27.55
CA ILE A 225 2.60 11.70 -28.95
C ILE A 225 1.43 12.54 -29.49
N HIS A 226 0.19 12.09 -29.26
CA HIS A 226 -1.01 12.64 -29.90
C HIS A 226 -1.83 13.55 -28.98
N GLY A 227 -1.59 13.52 -27.67
CA GLY A 227 -2.41 14.20 -26.66
C GLY A 227 -3.62 13.37 -26.23
N LEU A 228 -4.34 13.87 -25.22
CA LEU A 228 -5.52 13.19 -24.66
C LEU A 228 -6.72 13.24 -25.62
N ASP A 229 -6.86 14.29 -26.42
CA ASP A 229 -8.05 14.57 -27.23
C ASP A 229 -8.28 13.58 -28.40
N GLU A 230 -7.24 12.81 -28.76
CA GLU A 230 -7.29 11.82 -29.85
C GLU A 230 -7.73 10.43 -29.37
N LEU A 231 -8.03 10.29 -28.07
CA LEU A 231 -8.50 9.03 -27.50
C LEU A 231 -9.99 8.81 -27.78
N SER A 232 -10.40 7.55 -27.93
CA SER A 232 -11.81 7.19 -27.90
C SER A 232 -12.41 7.49 -26.51
N GLU A 233 -13.72 7.70 -26.45
CA GLU A 233 -14.47 7.84 -25.20
C GLU A 233 -14.18 6.71 -24.18
N GLU A 234 -14.04 5.47 -24.68
CA GLU A 234 -13.69 4.31 -23.84
C GLU A 234 -12.30 4.44 -23.22
N ASN A 235 -11.32 4.95 -23.98
CA ASN A 235 -9.97 5.16 -23.51
C ASN A 235 -9.89 6.35 -22.54
N HIS A 236 -10.67 7.41 -22.78
CA HIS A 236 -10.82 8.51 -21.81
C HIS A 236 -11.32 8.01 -20.46
N LEU A 237 -12.37 7.19 -20.46
CA LEU A 237 -12.90 6.59 -19.24
C LEU A 237 -11.87 5.68 -18.55
N LEU A 238 -11.07 4.96 -19.32
CA LEU A 238 -9.99 4.12 -18.79
C LEU A 238 -8.92 4.96 -18.10
N VAL A 239 -8.47 6.06 -18.73
CA VAL A 239 -7.50 7.00 -18.14
C VAL A 239 -8.06 7.61 -16.85
N ALA A 240 -9.32 8.05 -16.85
CA ALA A 240 -9.95 8.60 -15.65
C ALA A 240 -10.04 7.58 -14.51
N ARG A 241 -10.31 6.30 -14.82
CA ARG A 241 -10.29 5.22 -13.83
C ARG A 241 -8.89 4.94 -13.31
N GLU A 242 -7.90 4.89 -14.18
CA GLU A 242 -6.53 4.67 -13.77
C GLU A 242 -6.08 5.74 -12.78
N GLN A 243 -6.36 7.01 -13.06
CA GLN A 243 -6.01 8.09 -12.14
C GLN A 243 -6.65 7.90 -10.76
N LYS A 244 -7.91 7.47 -10.70
CA LYS A 244 -8.59 7.15 -9.43
C LYS A 244 -7.91 5.98 -8.73
N ILE A 245 -7.58 4.92 -9.45
CA ILE A 245 -6.87 3.74 -8.92
C ILE A 245 -5.51 4.13 -8.35
N ASP A 246 -4.70 4.90 -9.09
CA ASP A 246 -3.37 5.36 -8.70
C ASP A 246 -3.39 6.14 -7.38
N HIS A 247 -4.36 7.05 -7.23
CA HIS A 247 -4.56 7.79 -5.97
C HIS A 247 -5.12 6.90 -4.87
N PHE A 248 -5.99 5.94 -5.18
CA PHE A 248 -6.59 5.04 -4.21
C PHE A 248 -5.58 4.05 -3.60
N PHE A 249 -4.48 3.76 -4.30
CA PHE A 249 -3.35 3.03 -3.73
C PHE A 249 -2.57 3.82 -2.67
N SER A 250 -2.76 5.14 -2.58
CA SER A 250 -2.11 5.94 -1.54
C SER A 250 -2.76 5.74 -0.18
N GLN A 251 -1.94 5.65 0.87
CA GLN A 251 -2.40 5.43 2.24
C GLN A 251 -1.54 6.24 3.23
N PRO A 252 -2.15 7.02 4.13
CA PRO A 252 -1.42 7.68 5.20
C PRO A 252 -0.95 6.66 6.24
N PHE A 253 0.36 6.61 6.48
CA PHE A 253 0.99 5.74 7.47
C PHE A 253 0.98 6.39 8.86
N PHE A 254 0.81 5.57 9.90
CA PHE A 254 0.88 6.05 11.29
C PHE A 254 2.25 6.67 11.60
N ILE A 255 3.31 6.04 11.11
CA ILE A 255 4.68 6.47 11.38
C ILE A 255 5.04 7.71 10.56
N ALA A 256 4.34 7.94 9.45
CA ALA A 256 4.56 9.12 8.62
C ALA A 256 3.79 10.35 9.11
N GLU A 257 2.93 10.25 10.11
CA GLU A 257 2.07 11.35 10.60
C GLU A 257 2.88 12.59 11.00
N VAL A 258 4.08 12.40 11.58
CA VAL A 258 5.00 13.49 11.94
C VAL A 258 5.47 14.27 10.72
N PHE A 259 5.55 13.63 9.55
CA PHE A 259 6.02 14.23 8.30
C PHE A 259 4.87 14.71 7.40
N THR A 260 3.74 14.00 7.39
CA THR A 260 2.59 14.27 6.51
C THR A 260 1.55 15.18 7.16
N GLY A 261 1.53 15.27 8.50
CA GLY A 261 0.49 15.96 9.27
C GLY A 261 -0.90 15.33 9.17
N SER A 262 -1.02 14.17 8.51
CA SER A 262 -2.29 13.44 8.34
C SER A 262 -2.27 12.20 9.22
N PRO A 263 -3.35 11.92 9.96
CA PRO A 263 -3.40 10.76 10.85
C PRO A 263 -3.31 9.47 10.04
N GLY A 264 -2.51 8.53 10.53
CA GLY A 264 -2.41 7.20 9.92
C GLY A 264 -3.75 6.46 9.93
N LYS A 265 -3.99 5.66 8.89
CA LYS A 265 -5.22 4.85 8.78
C LYS A 265 -4.88 3.40 8.50
N TYR A 266 -5.46 2.49 9.26
CA TYR A 266 -5.47 1.05 8.94
C TYR A 266 -6.70 0.74 8.09
N ILE A 267 -6.53 -0.03 7.01
CA ILE A 267 -7.60 -0.37 6.07
C ILE A 267 -7.77 -1.89 6.07
N GLY A 268 -9.01 -2.36 6.24
CA GLY A 268 -9.33 -3.79 6.20
C GLY A 268 -9.25 -4.37 4.79
N LEU A 269 -9.04 -5.69 4.71
CA LEU A 269 -9.00 -6.39 3.42
C LEU A 269 -10.33 -6.30 2.67
N GLU A 270 -11.46 -6.50 3.36
CA GLU A 270 -12.81 -6.40 2.77
C GLU A 270 -13.10 -4.97 2.26
N GLU A 271 -12.78 -3.96 3.06
CA GLU A 271 -12.94 -2.54 2.68
C GLU A 271 -12.10 -2.19 1.44
N THR A 272 -10.87 -2.73 1.35
CA THR A 272 -9.98 -2.53 0.20
C THR A 272 -10.62 -3.06 -1.08
N ILE A 273 -11.17 -4.28 -1.06
CA ILE A 273 -11.80 -4.88 -2.23
C ILE A 273 -13.06 -4.15 -2.63
N GLN A 274 -13.94 -3.83 -1.67
CA GLN A 274 -15.16 -3.07 -1.96
C GLN A 274 -14.82 -1.71 -2.59
N GLY A 275 -13.79 -1.02 -2.08
CA GLY A 275 -13.31 0.23 -2.66
C GLY A 275 -12.86 0.10 -4.11
N PHE A 276 -12.05 -0.91 -4.42
CA PHE A 276 -11.62 -1.15 -5.81
C PHE A 276 -12.78 -1.60 -6.70
N GLN A 277 -13.71 -2.43 -6.21
CA GLN A 277 -14.89 -2.82 -6.96
C GLN A 277 -15.76 -1.63 -7.33
N LEU A 278 -15.95 -0.67 -6.42
CA LEU A 278 -16.69 0.57 -6.69
C LEU A 278 -16.01 1.40 -7.79
N ILE A 279 -14.68 1.57 -7.74
CA ILE A 279 -13.93 2.30 -8.77
C ILE A 279 -14.00 1.59 -10.14
N LEU A 280 -13.95 0.26 -10.13
CA LEU A 280 -14.05 -0.57 -11.34
C LEU A 280 -15.47 -0.69 -11.89
N SER A 281 -16.49 -0.50 -11.04
CA SER A 281 -17.89 -0.47 -11.44
C SER A 281 -18.19 0.81 -12.22
N ARG A 282 -19.11 0.74 -13.18
CA ARG A 282 -19.55 1.92 -13.97
C ARG A 282 -20.40 2.90 -13.14
N GLU A 283 -20.55 2.70 -11.83
CA GLU A 283 -21.55 3.39 -11.01
C GLU A 283 -21.13 4.77 -10.51
N LEU A 284 -19.86 5.17 -10.67
CA LEU A 284 -19.44 6.55 -10.45
C LEU A 284 -19.80 7.41 -11.67
N ASN A 285 -21.10 7.72 -11.79
CA ASN A 285 -21.64 8.59 -12.83
C ASN A 285 -20.99 9.99 -12.76
N GLU A 286 -20.45 10.45 -13.88
CA GLU A 286 -20.04 11.84 -14.06
C GLU A 286 -21.29 12.72 -14.03
N VAL A 287 -21.26 13.77 -13.21
CA VAL A 287 -22.37 14.73 -13.09
C VAL A 287 -21.99 16.00 -13.85
N GLU A 288 -22.82 16.39 -14.82
CA GLU A 288 -22.59 17.58 -15.67
C GLU A 288 -22.85 18.88 -14.91
N GLU A 289 -23.84 18.89 -14.01
CA GLU A 289 -24.26 20.06 -13.26
C GLU A 289 -25.03 19.65 -12.00
N ILE A 290 -24.76 20.31 -10.87
CA ILE A 290 -25.55 20.15 -9.63
C ILE A 290 -26.08 21.51 -9.18
N MET A 291 -27.37 21.61 -8.88
CA MET A 291 -27.94 22.75 -8.16
C MET A 291 -28.21 22.38 -6.70
N LEU A 292 -27.54 23.10 -5.80
CA LEU A 292 -27.70 22.97 -4.35
C LEU A 292 -28.38 24.19 -3.75
N SER A 293 -29.39 23.97 -2.93
CA SER A 293 -29.97 25.00 -2.08
C SER A 293 -29.17 25.17 -0.79
N THR A 294 -28.73 26.40 -0.54
CA THR A 294 -28.00 26.79 0.67
C THR A 294 -28.76 27.89 1.39
N ASN A 295 -28.38 28.14 2.64
CA ASN A 295 -28.94 29.18 3.51
C ASN A 295 -28.84 30.60 2.92
N SER A 296 -27.99 30.79 1.91
CA SER A 296 -27.76 32.04 1.17
C SER A 296 -28.41 32.08 -0.22
N GLY A 297 -29.14 31.04 -0.63
CA GLY A 297 -29.73 30.88 -1.97
C GLY A 297 -29.26 29.61 -2.69
N GLN A 298 -29.55 29.50 -3.98
CA GLN A 298 -29.14 28.35 -4.80
C GLN A 298 -27.75 28.54 -5.40
N ILE A 299 -26.91 27.50 -5.33
CA ILE A 299 -25.58 27.45 -5.93
C ILE A 299 -25.61 26.39 -7.04
N GLY A 300 -25.34 26.82 -8.27
CA GLY A 300 -25.07 25.94 -9.40
C GLY A 300 -23.59 25.58 -9.45
N ILE A 301 -23.29 24.29 -9.48
CA ILE A 301 -21.93 23.75 -9.47
C ILE A 301 -21.68 23.07 -10.81
N LEU A 302 -20.64 23.54 -11.49
CA LEU A 302 -20.14 23.04 -12.76
C LEU A 302 -18.82 22.27 -12.54
N PRO A 303 -18.35 21.50 -13.54
CA PRO A 303 -17.03 20.88 -13.49
C PRO A 303 -15.93 21.94 -13.24
N ASN A 304 -14.95 21.62 -12.40
CA ASN A 304 -13.84 22.48 -11.97
C ASN A 304 -14.24 23.70 -11.10
N HIS A 305 -15.35 23.61 -10.37
CA HIS A 305 -15.76 24.66 -9.43
C HIS A 305 -14.74 24.86 -8.29
N ALA A 306 -14.61 26.10 -7.82
CA ALA A 306 -13.76 26.44 -6.68
C ALA A 306 -14.20 25.71 -5.41
N LEU A 307 -13.24 25.42 -4.52
CA LEU A 307 -13.47 24.67 -3.30
C LEU A 307 -14.37 25.45 -2.33
N ILE A 308 -15.52 24.86 -1.99
CA ILE A 308 -16.55 25.48 -1.15
C ILE A 308 -17.05 24.46 -0.14
N ALA A 309 -17.20 24.89 1.12
CA ALA A 309 -17.94 24.17 2.13
C ALA A 309 -19.13 25.03 2.55
N THR A 310 -20.33 24.47 2.49
CA THR A 310 -21.57 25.21 2.79
C THR A 310 -22.59 24.33 3.50
N ALA A 311 -23.43 24.94 4.32
CA ALA A 311 -24.63 24.30 4.83
C ALA A 311 -25.68 24.20 3.70
N VAL A 312 -26.47 23.14 3.76
CA VAL A 312 -27.49 22.78 2.77
C VAL A 312 -28.84 22.75 3.47
N ASP A 313 -29.84 23.39 2.88
CA ASP A 313 -31.18 23.47 3.44
C ASP A 313 -32.03 22.22 3.12
N ILE A 314 -33.17 22.11 3.82
CA ILE A 314 -34.19 21.09 3.53
C ILE A 314 -34.93 21.50 2.26
N GLU A 315 -34.48 21.01 1.10
CA GLU A 315 -35.07 21.36 -0.19
C GLU A 315 -34.79 20.30 -1.27
N ILE A 316 -35.02 20.63 -2.54
CA ILE A 316 -34.81 19.73 -3.68
C ILE A 316 -33.43 19.96 -4.27
N LEU A 317 -32.61 18.91 -4.26
CA LEU A 317 -31.36 18.80 -4.99
C LEU A 317 -31.65 18.42 -6.45
N GLN A 318 -31.13 19.20 -7.39
CA GLN A 318 -31.26 18.92 -8.82
C GLN A 318 -29.89 18.52 -9.39
N ILE A 319 -29.84 17.37 -10.05
CA ILE A 319 -28.62 16.81 -10.62
C ILE A 319 -28.86 16.58 -12.11
N ARG A 320 -28.01 17.15 -12.97
CA ARG A 320 -28.07 16.93 -14.41
C ARG A 320 -27.12 15.80 -14.79
N LEU A 321 -27.69 14.74 -15.34
CA LEU A 321 -26.99 13.56 -15.83
C LEU A 321 -27.44 13.29 -17.27
N ASN A 322 -26.52 13.24 -18.24
CA ASN A 322 -26.81 12.92 -19.64
C ASN A 322 -27.96 13.76 -20.22
N ASN A 323 -27.95 15.09 -20.02
CA ASN A 323 -29.06 15.99 -20.39
C ASN A 323 -30.44 15.73 -19.74
N GLN A 324 -30.53 14.92 -18.69
CA GLN A 324 -31.76 14.72 -17.91
C GLN A 324 -31.60 15.23 -16.47
N TRP A 325 -32.65 15.85 -15.95
CA TRP A 325 -32.69 16.32 -14.56
C TRP A 325 -33.20 15.22 -13.63
N LEU A 326 -32.35 14.80 -12.69
CA LEU A 326 -32.70 13.98 -11.55
C LEU A 326 -33.00 14.89 -10.35
N MET A 327 -34.13 14.66 -9.70
CA MET A 327 -34.57 15.43 -8.53
C MET A 327 -34.48 14.56 -7.29
N MET A 328 -33.87 15.06 -6.22
CA MET A 328 -33.81 14.39 -4.92
C MET A 328 -34.26 15.36 -3.82
N ALA A 329 -35.11 14.92 -2.91
CA ALA A 329 -35.44 15.66 -1.70
C ALA A 329 -34.36 15.36 -0.65
N GLN A 330 -33.78 16.38 -0.04
CA GLN A 330 -32.76 16.24 1.01
C GLN A 330 -33.20 16.90 2.31
N MET A 331 -32.91 16.25 3.44
CA MET A 331 -33.29 16.69 4.78
C MET A 331 -32.15 17.40 5.51
N GLY A 332 -31.68 18.52 4.93
CA GLY A 332 -30.68 19.42 5.53
C GLY A 332 -29.30 18.78 5.80
N GLY A 333 -28.22 19.55 5.69
CA GLY A 333 -26.89 18.98 5.86
C GLY A 333 -25.71 19.89 5.54
N PHE A 334 -24.61 19.28 5.14
CA PHE A 334 -23.38 19.94 4.73
C PHE A 334 -22.92 19.43 3.37
N ALA A 335 -22.58 20.35 2.47
CA ALA A 335 -21.94 20.04 1.21
C ALA A 335 -20.50 20.51 1.23
N ARG A 336 -19.59 19.64 0.78
CA ARG A 336 -18.22 19.96 0.46
C ARG A 336 -18.00 19.76 -1.04
N ILE A 337 -17.56 20.82 -1.70
CA ILE A 337 -17.35 20.91 -3.14
C ILE A 337 -15.85 21.09 -3.34
N GLY A 338 -15.19 20.19 -4.04
CA GLY A 338 -13.76 20.31 -4.33
C GLY A 338 -13.22 19.13 -5.12
N ASN A 339 -12.15 19.36 -5.89
CA ASN A 339 -11.45 18.32 -6.66
C ASN A 339 -12.36 17.52 -7.62
N ASN A 340 -13.31 18.18 -8.29
CA ASN A 340 -14.34 17.55 -9.15
C ASN A 340 -15.20 16.50 -8.43
N GLU A 341 -15.26 16.57 -7.11
CA GLU A 341 -16.14 15.76 -6.27
C GLU A 341 -17.05 16.67 -5.45
N ILE A 342 -18.30 16.25 -5.28
CA ILE A 342 -19.28 16.94 -4.44
C ILE A 342 -19.76 15.92 -3.42
N THR A 343 -19.34 16.08 -2.16
CA THR A 343 -19.78 15.24 -1.05
C THR A 343 -20.89 15.97 -0.31
N ILE A 344 -22.09 15.38 -0.29
CA ILE A 344 -23.25 15.93 0.43
C ILE A 344 -23.59 14.98 1.56
N LEU A 345 -23.43 15.47 2.80
CA LEU A 345 -23.79 14.77 4.02
C LEU A 345 -25.12 15.32 4.52
N VAL A 346 -26.16 14.50 4.48
CA VAL A 346 -27.55 14.88 4.77
C VAL A 346 -28.20 13.81 5.64
N ASN A 347 -29.14 14.21 6.49
CA ASN A 347 -29.75 13.30 7.46
C ASN A 347 -30.64 12.23 6.79
N ASN A 348 -31.28 12.58 5.68
CA ASN A 348 -32.06 11.67 4.86
C ASN A 348 -32.17 12.21 3.43
N THR A 349 -32.30 11.33 2.44
CA THR A 349 -32.51 11.68 1.02
C THR A 349 -33.45 10.72 0.34
N GLU A 350 -34.38 11.27 -0.44
CA GLU A 350 -35.34 10.48 -1.22
C GLU A 350 -35.28 10.93 -2.68
N LYS A 351 -35.32 9.98 -3.62
CA LYS A 351 -35.42 10.31 -5.04
C LYS A 351 -36.84 10.72 -5.36
N GLY A 352 -37.02 11.74 -6.19
CA GLY A 352 -38.35 12.17 -6.63
C GLY A 352 -39.16 11.08 -7.35
N SER A 353 -38.51 10.05 -7.89
CA SER A 353 -39.15 8.87 -8.48
C SER A 353 -39.79 7.92 -7.45
N ASP A 354 -39.34 8.00 -6.20
CA ASP A 354 -39.64 7.03 -5.15
C ASP A 354 -40.65 7.59 -4.14
N ILE A 355 -41.06 8.85 -4.31
CA ILE A 355 -42.06 9.53 -3.49
C ILE A 355 -43.46 9.21 -4.02
N ASP A 356 -44.29 8.54 -3.21
CA ASP A 356 -45.72 8.36 -3.52
C ASP A 356 -46.46 9.70 -3.31
N PRO A 357 -47.00 10.32 -4.38
CA PRO A 357 -47.69 11.61 -4.28
C PRO A 357 -48.96 11.55 -3.42
N GLN A 358 -49.62 10.39 -3.28
CA GLN A 358 -50.82 10.26 -2.46
C GLN A 358 -50.48 10.19 -0.96
N GLU A 359 -49.41 9.49 -0.60
CA GLU A 359 -48.91 9.37 0.77
C GLU A 359 -48.29 10.69 1.26
N ALA A 360 -47.52 11.35 0.39
CA ALA A 360 -46.95 12.67 0.67
C ALA A 360 -48.04 13.73 0.95
N GLN A 361 -49.14 13.70 0.18
CA GLN A 361 -50.24 14.64 0.34
C GLN A 361 -51.06 14.39 1.62
N GLN A 362 -51.24 13.14 2.02
CA GLN A 362 -51.87 12.80 3.31
C GLN A 362 -51.02 13.25 4.50
N THR A 363 -49.69 13.12 4.41
CA THR A 363 -48.77 13.54 5.48
C THR A 363 -48.74 15.06 5.65
N LEU A 364 -48.90 15.80 4.55
CA LEU A 364 -48.94 17.27 4.52
C LEU A 364 -50.26 17.86 5.07
N GLU A 365 -51.35 17.09 5.06
CA GLU A 365 -52.62 17.48 5.71
C GLU A 365 -52.62 17.22 7.22
N ILE A 366 -51.68 16.40 7.73
CA ILE A 366 -51.56 16.00 9.14
C ILE A 366 -50.50 16.82 9.89
N ALA A 367 -49.50 17.37 9.19
CA ALA A 367 -48.46 18.25 9.71
C ALA A 367 -48.91 19.72 9.75
#